data_AF-A0A1B1UEZ5-F1
#
_entry.id   AF-A0A1B1UEZ5-F1
#
_cell.length_a   1.000
_cell.length_b   1.000
_cell.length_c   1.000
_cell.angle_alpha   90.00
_cell.angle_beta   90.00
_cell.angle_gamma   90.00
#
_symmetry.space_group_name_H-M   'P 1'
#
loop_
_entity.id
_entity.type
_entity.pdbx_description
1 polymer ?
#
loop_
_entity_poly.entity_id
_entity_poly.type
_entity_poly.pdbx_seq_one_letter_code
_entity_poly.pdbx_strand_id
1 'polypeptide(L)'
;MSRVLGILLTLLVAAVGRGSAQAETSPDFWDRLALKEDPYVILSVKYADREARKRILDKARGGADLHFINRLVVRIARDSAMSLEKDAGVQDVELLALRSADHTFHRLMELYRVYLYQVSGRFGISAVNFSQGVRYWDRNSGERGDKTIAEALDVLASRIAPVFVAIGDGPELGVGGWALAPSAMPVVATKGNGSDILPNSARPPLEKPPWKTLLYADGEPTEEKNATPQEAACGAGSHLTADQMLRPESAMIPPPGGSSYATFRATWNACFIHQFTEIVRVQLRARTAVGAVEVEPFVAYYVDSPVDKSCSATRNRWADERHQVRAPTYEVRAEDKIRMDRFVIGNVIELRINYSAAMLKAFLNRLPSHQLSAAKINQRFVSSQAVLKMLASFSLADLVEVAANPNSIKFGDWKREAAADTAPVLRPELVSAIEQYCKSSSLLLALPDEAPPFLSELQ
;
A
#
# COMPACT_ATOMS: atom_id res chain seq x y z
N MET A 1 -40.82 -32.00 -5.71
CA MET A 1 -40.72 -30.74 -4.95
C MET A 1 -39.52 -29.93 -5.42
N SER A 2 -39.55 -29.48 -6.67
CA SER A 2 -38.48 -28.71 -7.31
C SER A 2 -39.18 -27.66 -8.18
N ARG A 3 -39.35 -26.45 -7.64
CA ARG A 3 -39.84 -25.23 -8.33
C ARG A 3 -39.92 -23.96 -7.47
N VAL A 4 -39.54 -24.00 -6.18
CA VAL A 4 -39.57 -22.80 -5.31
C VAL A 4 -38.19 -22.15 -5.12
N LEU A 5 -37.10 -22.78 -5.57
CA LEU A 5 -35.74 -22.21 -5.47
C LEU A 5 -35.36 -21.25 -6.62
N GLY A 6 -36.23 -21.05 -7.61
CA GLY A 6 -35.94 -20.30 -8.83
C GLY A 6 -36.37 -18.83 -8.85
N ILE A 7 -37.01 -18.32 -7.78
CA ILE A 7 -37.58 -16.96 -7.76
C ILE A 7 -36.84 -16.02 -6.79
N LEU A 8 -36.00 -16.53 -5.88
CA LEU A 8 -35.21 -15.69 -4.98
C LEU A 8 -33.85 -15.24 -5.53
N LEU A 9 -33.36 -15.82 -6.63
CA LEU A 9 -32.10 -15.38 -7.26
C LEU A 9 -32.27 -14.27 -8.30
N THR A 10 -33.49 -14.01 -8.77
CA THR A 10 -33.77 -13.00 -9.81
C THR A 10 -34.10 -11.62 -9.22
N LEU A 11 -34.40 -11.54 -7.92
CA LEU A 11 -34.73 -10.28 -7.23
C LEU A 11 -33.54 -9.62 -6.52
N LEU A 12 -32.37 -10.27 -6.45
CA LEU A 12 -31.14 -9.66 -5.93
C LEU A 12 -30.20 -9.10 -7.00
N VAL A 13 -30.56 -9.23 -8.29
CA VAL A 13 -29.80 -8.67 -9.44
C VAL A 13 -30.50 -7.45 -10.06
N ALA A 14 -31.71 -7.09 -9.61
CA ALA A 14 -32.53 -6.04 -10.22
C ALA A 14 -32.73 -4.77 -9.37
N ALA A 15 -31.95 -4.56 -8.30
CA ALA A 15 -32.05 -3.39 -7.43
C ALA A 15 -30.72 -2.62 -7.26
N VAL A 16 -29.88 -2.60 -8.29
CA VAL A 16 -28.89 -1.52 -8.45
C VAL A 16 -29.52 -0.54 -9.43
N GLY A 17 -30.04 0.56 -8.89
CA GLY A 17 -30.74 1.58 -9.66
C GLY A 17 -29.93 2.03 -10.87
N ARG A 18 -30.55 1.95 -12.05
CA ARG A 18 -30.20 2.76 -13.21
C ARG A 18 -30.49 4.23 -12.89
N GLY A 19 -29.61 4.86 -12.13
CA GLY A 19 -29.41 6.30 -12.24
C GLY A 19 -28.55 6.53 -13.47
N SER A 20 -28.94 7.47 -14.33
CA SER A 20 -28.01 8.04 -15.31
C SER A 20 -26.86 8.69 -14.53
N ALA A 21 -25.76 7.96 -14.38
CA ALA A 21 -24.53 8.52 -13.84
C ALA A 21 -24.01 9.50 -14.89
N GLN A 22 -24.30 10.79 -14.71
CA GLN A 22 -23.44 11.82 -15.29
C GLN A 22 -22.06 11.69 -14.63
N ALA A 23 -21.00 11.91 -15.42
CA ALA A 23 -19.65 11.87 -14.90
C ALA A 23 -19.54 12.78 -13.66
N GLU A 24 -18.97 12.28 -12.56
CA GLU A 24 -18.73 13.05 -11.34
C GLU A 24 -17.52 13.99 -11.54
N THR A 25 -17.65 14.88 -12.52
CA THR A 25 -16.65 15.88 -12.93
C THR A 25 -17.09 17.25 -12.41
N SER A 26 -16.15 18.02 -11.84
CA SER A 26 -16.41 19.45 -11.57
C SER A 26 -16.91 20.10 -12.87
N PRO A 27 -17.94 20.96 -12.86
CA PRO A 27 -18.41 21.68 -14.04
C PRO A 27 -17.26 22.33 -14.85
N ASP A 28 -16.25 22.81 -14.14
CA ASP A 28 -15.05 23.44 -14.71
C ASP A 28 -14.12 22.48 -15.49
N PHE A 29 -14.32 21.16 -15.43
CA PHE A 29 -13.47 20.20 -16.14
C PHE A 29 -13.64 20.30 -17.65
N TRP A 30 -14.88 20.25 -18.14
CA TRP A 30 -15.18 20.26 -19.58
C TRP A 30 -14.84 21.61 -20.21
N ASP A 31 -15.06 22.70 -19.47
CA ASP A 31 -14.64 24.04 -19.89
C ASP A 31 -13.11 24.13 -20.04
N ARG A 32 -12.35 23.62 -19.07
CA ARG A 32 -10.88 23.56 -19.17
C ARG A 32 -10.41 22.67 -20.32
N LEU A 33 -11.10 21.57 -20.59
CA LEU A 33 -10.78 20.67 -21.68
C LEU A 33 -11.01 21.34 -23.05
N ALA A 34 -12.10 22.11 -23.19
CA ALA A 34 -12.43 22.85 -24.41
C ALA A 34 -11.38 23.93 -24.74
N LEU A 35 -10.74 24.50 -23.72
CA LEU A 35 -9.71 25.53 -23.85
C LEU A 35 -8.31 24.99 -24.22
N LYS A 36 -8.11 23.66 -24.30
CA LYS A 36 -6.82 23.09 -24.70
C LYS A 36 -6.56 23.33 -26.18
N GLU A 37 -5.37 23.86 -26.49
CA GLU A 37 -4.91 24.12 -27.85
C GLU A 37 -4.50 22.83 -28.60
N ASP A 38 -4.10 21.80 -27.86
CA ASP A 38 -3.67 20.53 -28.44
C ASP A 38 -4.83 19.76 -29.09
N PRO A 39 -4.66 19.21 -30.32
CA PRO A 39 -5.70 18.44 -31.00
C PRO A 39 -5.99 17.09 -30.33
N TYR A 40 -5.08 16.62 -29.48
CA TYR A 40 -5.20 15.39 -28.71
C TYR A 40 -4.98 15.66 -27.23
N VAL A 41 -5.73 14.93 -26.42
CA VAL A 41 -5.63 14.95 -24.97
C VAL A 41 -5.45 13.52 -24.46
N ILE A 42 -4.86 13.39 -23.29
CA ILE A 42 -4.70 12.11 -22.60
C ILE A 42 -5.67 12.09 -21.44
N LEU A 43 -6.60 11.13 -21.43
CA LEU A 43 -7.62 11.02 -20.40
C LEU A 43 -7.51 9.69 -19.68
N SER A 44 -7.73 9.72 -18.37
CA SER A 44 -8.13 8.56 -17.58
C SER A 44 -9.66 8.56 -17.46
N VAL A 45 -10.30 7.61 -18.12
CA VAL A 45 -11.77 7.51 -18.23
C VAL A 45 -12.26 6.30 -17.45
N LYS A 46 -13.10 6.52 -16.44
CA LYS A 46 -13.76 5.46 -15.69
C LYS A 46 -15.04 5.03 -16.39
N TYR A 47 -15.14 3.75 -16.68
CA TYR A 47 -16.27 3.18 -17.41
C TYR A 47 -17.15 2.32 -16.51
N ALA A 48 -18.46 2.34 -16.74
CA ALA A 48 -19.43 1.58 -15.96
C ALA A 48 -19.49 0.10 -16.35
N ASP A 49 -19.30 -0.20 -17.65
CA ASP A 49 -19.48 -1.54 -18.19
C ASP A 49 -18.63 -1.79 -19.46
N ARG A 50 -18.71 -3.03 -19.96
CA ARG A 50 -17.96 -3.49 -21.14
C ARG A 50 -18.33 -2.75 -22.43
N GLU A 51 -19.58 -2.33 -22.58
CA GLU A 51 -20.04 -1.62 -23.77
C GLU A 51 -19.52 -0.18 -23.76
N ALA A 52 -19.55 0.49 -22.61
CA ALA A 52 -18.93 1.80 -22.41
C ALA A 52 -17.43 1.74 -22.70
N ARG A 53 -16.73 0.76 -22.14
CA ARG A 53 -15.30 0.50 -22.42
C ARG A 53 -15.02 0.39 -23.91
N LYS A 54 -15.84 -0.38 -24.65
CA LYS A 54 -15.69 -0.54 -26.10
C LYS A 54 -15.88 0.79 -26.84
N ARG A 55 -16.96 1.53 -26.55
CA ARG A 55 -17.24 2.84 -27.18
C ARG A 55 -16.12 3.85 -26.96
N ILE A 56 -15.52 3.88 -25.77
CA ILE A 56 -14.39 4.77 -25.46
C ILE A 56 -13.16 4.38 -26.27
N LEU A 57 -12.84 3.08 -26.34
CA LEU A 57 -11.72 2.56 -27.14
C LEU A 57 -11.90 2.83 -28.64
N ASP A 58 -13.12 2.71 -29.18
CA ASP A 58 -13.43 2.98 -30.60
C ASP A 58 -13.19 4.46 -30.98
N LYS A 59 -13.23 5.38 -30.01
CA LYS A 59 -12.92 6.81 -30.18
C LYS A 59 -11.46 7.16 -29.92
N ALA A 60 -10.70 6.25 -29.28
CA ALA A 60 -9.33 6.49 -28.87
C ALA A 60 -8.32 6.18 -29.99
N ARG A 61 -7.22 6.92 -30.03
CA ARG A 61 -6.04 6.62 -30.85
C ARG A 61 -5.01 5.84 -30.04
N GLY A 62 -5.48 4.75 -29.46
CA GLY A 62 -4.71 3.90 -28.56
C GLY A 62 -4.85 4.29 -27.08
N GLY A 63 -4.43 3.36 -26.23
CA GLY A 63 -4.55 3.47 -24.79
C GLY A 63 -4.33 2.13 -24.11
N ALA A 64 -4.48 2.15 -22.80
CA ALA A 64 -4.28 1.01 -21.93
C ALA A 64 -5.48 0.81 -21.02
N ASP A 65 -5.78 -0.45 -20.75
CA ASP A 65 -6.92 -0.86 -19.95
C ASP A 65 -6.49 -1.33 -18.56
N LEU A 66 -6.86 -0.55 -17.55
CA LEU A 66 -6.68 -0.83 -16.14
C LEU A 66 -7.97 -1.45 -15.59
N HIS A 67 -8.29 -2.64 -16.07
CA HIS A 67 -9.58 -3.29 -15.81
C HIS A 67 -9.86 -3.52 -14.31
N PHE A 68 -8.83 -3.67 -13.47
CA PHE A 68 -8.98 -3.88 -12.03
C PHE A 68 -9.58 -2.67 -11.30
N ILE A 69 -9.53 -1.48 -11.91
CA ILE A 69 -10.16 -0.24 -11.44
C ILE A 69 -11.20 0.32 -12.42
N ASN A 70 -11.55 -0.43 -13.47
CA ASN A 70 -12.46 0.01 -14.54
C ASN A 70 -12.08 1.36 -15.16
N ARG A 71 -10.80 1.57 -15.46
CA ARG A 71 -10.32 2.79 -16.12
C ARG A 71 -9.55 2.50 -17.40
N LEU A 72 -9.76 3.36 -18.39
CA LEU A 72 -8.98 3.41 -19.61
C LEU A 72 -8.09 4.66 -19.57
N VAL A 73 -6.77 4.50 -19.77
CA VAL A 73 -5.88 5.63 -20.05
C VAL A 73 -5.72 5.73 -21.56
N VAL A 74 -6.32 6.75 -22.17
CA VAL A 74 -6.47 6.85 -23.64
C VAL A 74 -5.97 8.17 -24.17
N ARG A 75 -5.39 8.12 -25.37
CA ARG A 75 -5.16 9.30 -26.20
C ARG A 75 -6.39 9.49 -27.09
N ILE A 76 -7.04 10.63 -27.03
CA ILE A 76 -8.29 10.88 -27.74
C ILE A 76 -8.27 12.28 -28.36
N ALA A 77 -8.87 12.41 -29.56
CA ALA A 77 -9.04 13.72 -30.18
C ALA A 77 -9.93 14.60 -29.30
N ARG A 78 -9.59 15.88 -29.11
CA ARG A 78 -10.32 16.78 -28.20
C ARG A 78 -11.83 16.79 -28.47
N ASP A 79 -12.24 16.88 -29.73
CA ASP A 79 -13.66 16.89 -30.10
C ASP A 79 -14.38 15.57 -29.75
N SER A 80 -13.68 14.45 -29.88
CA SER A 80 -14.19 13.14 -29.45
C SER A 80 -14.22 13.02 -27.92
N ALA A 81 -13.26 13.63 -27.21
CA ALA A 81 -13.24 13.70 -25.76
C ALA A 81 -14.44 14.46 -25.19
N MET A 82 -14.81 15.60 -25.80
CA MET A 82 -16.00 16.37 -25.39
C MET A 82 -17.29 15.57 -25.49
N SER A 83 -17.37 14.57 -26.37
CA SER A 83 -18.54 13.68 -26.46
C SER A 83 -18.73 12.76 -25.26
N LEU A 84 -17.70 12.58 -24.42
CA LEU A 84 -17.75 11.73 -23.23
C LEU A 84 -18.57 12.37 -22.09
N GLU A 85 -18.73 13.69 -22.07
CA GLU A 85 -19.57 14.41 -21.08
C GLU A 85 -21.00 13.87 -21.03
N LYS A 86 -21.54 13.49 -22.20
CA LYS A 86 -22.91 13.02 -22.37
C LYS A 86 -23.02 11.50 -22.45
N ASP A 87 -21.92 10.76 -22.32
CA ASP A 87 -21.94 9.30 -22.38
C ASP A 87 -22.36 8.72 -21.03
N ALA A 88 -23.55 8.13 -20.96
CA ALA A 88 -24.11 7.53 -19.75
C ALA A 88 -23.29 6.34 -19.20
N GLY A 89 -22.32 5.83 -19.98
CA GLY A 89 -21.37 4.80 -19.56
C GLY A 89 -20.10 5.33 -18.90
N VAL A 90 -19.88 6.65 -18.89
CA VAL A 90 -18.71 7.31 -18.31
C VAL A 90 -19.03 7.77 -16.90
N GLN A 91 -18.31 7.23 -15.92
CA GLN A 91 -18.54 7.54 -14.50
C GLN A 91 -17.67 8.70 -14.01
N ASP A 92 -16.47 8.83 -14.57
CA ASP A 92 -15.50 9.83 -14.16
C ASP A 92 -14.45 10.04 -15.24
N VAL A 93 -13.89 11.25 -15.32
CA VAL A 93 -12.83 11.60 -16.27
C VAL A 93 -11.78 12.45 -15.57
N GLU A 94 -10.51 12.11 -15.78
CA GLU A 94 -9.37 12.88 -15.32
C GLU A 94 -8.45 13.18 -16.51
N LEU A 95 -8.06 14.44 -16.68
CA LEU A 95 -7.11 14.86 -17.71
C LEU A 95 -5.68 14.60 -17.21
N LEU A 96 -4.82 14.04 -18.06
CA LEU A 96 -3.40 13.90 -17.79
C LEU A 96 -2.63 14.90 -18.64
N ALA A 97 -1.85 15.77 -18.01
CA ALA A 97 -1.02 16.73 -18.73
C ALA A 97 0.06 15.98 -19.52
N LEU A 98 0.33 16.40 -20.76
CA LEU A 98 1.33 15.74 -21.63
C LEU A 98 2.70 15.59 -20.95
N ARG A 99 3.11 16.55 -20.14
CA ARG A 99 4.40 16.55 -19.42
C ARG A 99 4.48 15.54 -18.28
N SER A 100 3.35 15.09 -17.74
CA SER A 100 3.26 14.14 -16.62
C SER A 100 2.62 12.81 -17.00
N ALA A 101 2.01 12.72 -18.18
CA ALA A 101 1.22 11.57 -18.59
C ALA A 101 2.03 10.27 -18.67
N ASP A 102 3.24 10.30 -19.23
CA ASP A 102 4.12 9.12 -19.27
C ASP A 102 4.44 8.62 -17.85
N HIS A 103 4.77 9.53 -16.94
CA HIS A 103 5.13 9.19 -15.54
C HIS A 103 3.95 8.64 -14.77
N THR A 104 2.79 9.29 -14.88
CA THR A 104 1.54 8.81 -14.29
C THR A 104 1.15 7.45 -14.86
N PHE A 105 1.27 7.29 -16.18
CA PHE A 105 0.97 6.02 -16.83
C PHE A 105 1.91 4.91 -16.38
N HIS A 106 3.21 5.17 -16.31
CA HIS A 106 4.20 4.23 -15.80
C HIS A 106 3.83 3.74 -14.40
N ARG A 107 3.53 4.65 -13.47
CA ARG A 107 3.08 4.32 -12.11
C ARG A 107 1.82 3.47 -12.10
N LEU A 108 0.84 3.79 -12.95
CA LEU A 108 -0.39 3.00 -13.06
C LEU A 108 -0.11 1.59 -13.58
N MET A 109 0.83 1.44 -14.51
CA MET A 109 1.27 0.14 -15.00
C MET A 109 2.05 -0.65 -13.95
N GLU A 110 2.85 -0.01 -13.09
CA GLU A 110 3.47 -0.66 -11.93
C GLU A 110 2.41 -1.20 -10.97
N LEU A 111 1.42 -0.37 -10.62
CA LEU A 111 0.31 -0.77 -9.74
C LEU A 111 -0.53 -1.90 -10.36
N TYR A 112 -0.77 -1.85 -11.67
CA TYR A 112 -1.45 -2.92 -12.38
C TYR A 112 -0.64 -4.21 -12.42
N ARG A 113 0.69 -4.11 -12.55
CA ARG A 113 1.59 -5.27 -12.48
C ARG A 113 1.57 -5.92 -11.11
N VAL A 114 1.54 -5.14 -10.03
CA VAL A 114 1.32 -5.66 -8.66
C VAL A 114 0.04 -6.49 -8.58
N TYR A 115 -1.07 -5.94 -9.11
CA TYR A 115 -2.33 -6.67 -9.20
C TYR A 115 -2.19 -7.99 -9.98
N LEU A 116 -1.58 -7.96 -11.16
CA LEU A 116 -1.38 -9.14 -11.99
C LEU A 116 -0.50 -10.20 -11.32
N TYR A 117 0.61 -9.80 -10.69
CA TYR A 117 1.51 -10.72 -9.99
C TYR A 117 0.83 -11.43 -8.82
N GLN A 118 0.02 -10.70 -8.03
CA GLN A 118 -0.72 -11.30 -6.95
C GLN A 118 -1.82 -12.24 -7.46
N VAL A 119 -2.65 -11.78 -8.42
CA VAL A 119 -3.81 -12.55 -8.91
C VAL A 119 -3.38 -13.79 -9.70
N SER A 120 -2.29 -13.71 -10.46
CA SER A 120 -1.73 -14.87 -11.16
C SER A 120 -0.98 -15.84 -10.24
N GLY A 121 -0.73 -15.46 -8.98
CA GLY A 121 0.07 -16.26 -8.04
C GLY A 121 1.56 -16.33 -8.38
N ARG A 122 2.06 -15.46 -9.27
CA ARG A 122 3.48 -15.44 -9.66
C ARG A 122 4.37 -15.00 -8.49
N PHE A 123 3.93 -14.01 -7.72
CA PHE A 123 4.61 -13.55 -6.51
C PHE A 123 3.59 -13.34 -5.38
N GLY A 124 3.89 -13.86 -4.19
CA GLY A 124 3.12 -13.57 -2.98
C GLY A 124 3.52 -12.23 -2.38
N ILE A 125 3.00 -11.12 -2.93
CA ILE A 125 3.32 -9.77 -2.47
C ILE A 125 2.74 -9.56 -1.07
N SER A 126 3.62 -9.43 -0.08
CA SER A 126 3.28 -9.19 1.32
C SER A 126 3.02 -7.71 1.61
N ALA A 127 3.62 -6.78 0.88
CA ALA A 127 3.35 -5.35 1.06
C ALA A 127 3.63 -4.55 -0.21
N VAL A 128 2.94 -3.42 -0.36
CA VAL A 128 3.20 -2.45 -1.42
C VAL A 128 3.63 -1.15 -0.76
N ASN A 129 4.76 -0.64 -1.22
CA ASN A 129 5.27 0.67 -0.87
C ASN A 129 5.04 1.61 -2.06
N PHE A 130 4.31 2.69 -1.83
CA PHE A 130 4.14 3.77 -2.79
C PHE A 130 4.84 5.02 -2.26
N SER A 131 6.12 5.14 -2.59
CA SER A 131 6.96 6.27 -2.21
C SER A 131 6.97 7.29 -3.35
N GLN A 132 6.03 8.23 -3.36
CA GLN A 132 6.04 9.28 -4.37
C GLN A 132 6.86 10.49 -3.92
N GLY A 133 7.98 10.72 -4.61
CA GLY A 133 8.55 12.05 -4.78
C GLY A 133 7.82 12.75 -5.92
N VAL A 134 6.91 13.66 -5.61
CA VAL A 134 6.31 14.50 -6.65
C VAL A 134 7.20 15.71 -6.87
N ARG A 135 7.51 16.02 -8.13
CA ARG A 135 8.07 17.33 -8.48
C ARG A 135 7.09 18.42 -8.01
N TYR A 136 7.55 19.29 -7.11
CA TYR A 136 6.80 20.37 -6.46
C TYR A 136 5.87 21.15 -7.41
N TRP A 137 6.26 21.31 -8.67
CA TRP A 137 5.57 22.08 -9.70
C TRP A 137 4.29 21.45 -10.26
N ASP A 138 4.10 20.14 -10.15
CA ASP A 138 2.95 19.47 -10.77
C ASP A 138 1.75 19.34 -9.80
N ARG A 139 1.95 19.55 -8.49
CA ARG A 139 0.98 19.16 -7.45
C ARG A 139 -0.35 19.92 -7.50
N ASN A 140 -0.39 21.08 -8.15
CA ASN A 140 -1.58 21.93 -8.23
C ASN A 140 -2.24 21.98 -9.62
N SER A 141 -1.77 21.20 -10.61
CA SER A 141 -2.35 21.26 -11.96
C SER A 141 -3.71 20.57 -12.06
N GLY A 142 -4.03 19.65 -11.15
CA GLY A 142 -5.20 18.78 -11.25
C GLY A 142 -5.17 17.84 -12.47
N GLU A 143 -4.04 17.77 -13.17
CA GLU A 143 -3.86 17.03 -14.43
C GLU A 143 -2.82 15.90 -14.27
N ARG A 144 -2.81 15.26 -13.10
CA ARG A 144 -1.76 14.32 -12.68
C ARG A 144 -2.19 12.86 -12.62
N GLY A 145 -3.48 12.57 -12.72
CA GLY A 145 -3.94 11.20 -12.51
C GLY A 145 -4.04 10.82 -11.03
N ASP A 146 -4.02 11.78 -10.11
CA ASP A 146 -3.98 11.52 -8.66
C ASP A 146 -5.22 10.74 -8.21
N LYS A 147 -6.40 11.03 -8.77
CA LYS A 147 -7.64 10.28 -8.48
C LYS A 147 -7.55 8.86 -9.00
N THR A 148 -7.07 8.70 -10.23
CA THR A 148 -6.83 7.39 -10.86
C THR A 148 -5.85 6.54 -10.05
N ILE A 149 -4.74 7.13 -9.58
CA ILE A 149 -3.75 6.47 -8.72
C ILE A 149 -4.37 6.11 -7.36
N ALA A 150 -5.11 7.03 -6.74
CA ALA A 150 -5.77 6.76 -5.46
C ALA A 150 -6.74 5.56 -5.55
N GLU A 151 -7.52 5.47 -6.63
CA GLU A 151 -8.40 4.32 -6.88
C GLU A 151 -7.62 3.01 -7.05
N ALA A 152 -6.52 3.04 -7.80
CA ALA A 152 -5.63 1.88 -7.94
C ALA A 152 -5.09 1.41 -6.58
N LEU A 153 -4.57 2.35 -5.77
CA LEU A 153 -4.05 2.08 -4.43
C LEU A 153 -5.15 1.56 -3.50
N ASP A 154 -6.39 2.08 -3.58
CA ASP A 154 -7.51 1.63 -2.77
C ASP A 154 -7.93 0.18 -3.11
N VAL A 155 -7.99 -0.17 -4.38
CA VAL A 155 -8.28 -1.55 -4.83
C VAL A 155 -7.17 -2.50 -4.38
N LEU A 156 -5.90 -2.12 -4.54
CA LEU A 156 -4.77 -2.92 -4.07
C LEU A 156 -4.85 -3.12 -2.54
N ALA A 157 -5.07 -2.04 -1.78
CA ALA A 157 -5.07 -2.07 -0.32
C ALA A 157 -6.25 -2.84 0.28
N SER A 158 -7.40 -2.86 -0.41
CA SER A 158 -8.61 -3.55 0.04
C SER A 158 -8.66 -5.02 -0.36
N ARG A 159 -7.96 -5.43 -1.43
CA ARG A 159 -8.14 -6.77 -2.04
C ARG A 159 -6.86 -7.57 -2.25
N ILE A 160 -5.71 -6.91 -2.36
CA ILE A 160 -4.47 -7.53 -2.84
C ILE A 160 -3.46 -7.67 -1.70
N ALA A 161 -2.97 -6.55 -1.17
CA ALA A 161 -1.91 -6.52 -0.17
C ALA A 161 -2.01 -5.25 0.68
N PRO A 162 -1.44 -5.21 1.90
CA PRO A 162 -1.27 -3.95 2.62
C PRO A 162 -0.48 -2.93 1.78
N VAL A 163 -1.03 -1.72 1.61
CA VAL A 163 -0.40 -0.63 0.86
C VAL A 163 -0.02 0.50 1.82
N PHE A 164 1.26 0.87 1.82
CA PHE A 164 1.82 2.02 2.50
C PHE A 164 2.05 3.14 1.50
N VAL A 165 1.60 4.35 1.80
CA VAL A 165 1.63 5.48 0.86
C VAL A 165 2.27 6.68 1.51
N ALA A 166 3.27 7.27 0.85
CA ALA A 166 3.83 8.54 1.27
C ALA A 166 2.76 9.64 1.15
N ILE A 167 2.56 10.38 2.24
CA ILE A 167 1.57 11.48 2.28
C ILE A 167 1.97 12.67 1.39
N GLY A 168 3.26 12.74 1.05
CA GLY A 168 3.91 13.76 0.24
C GLY A 168 4.69 14.77 1.07
N ASP A 169 5.46 15.61 0.39
CA ASP A 169 6.39 16.56 0.99
C ASP A 169 5.96 18.00 0.72
N GLY A 170 6.26 18.92 1.64
CA GLY A 170 5.85 20.32 1.63
C GLY A 170 4.63 20.57 2.52
N PRO A 171 4.77 21.24 3.68
CA PRO A 171 3.66 21.47 4.61
C PRO A 171 2.59 22.38 4.01
N GLU A 172 2.99 23.38 3.21
CA GLU A 172 2.11 24.34 2.53
C GLU A 172 1.34 23.73 1.36
N LEU A 173 1.79 22.58 0.85
CA LEU A 173 1.21 21.92 -0.31
C LEU A 173 0.08 20.94 0.02
N GLY A 174 -0.17 20.70 1.31
CA GLY A 174 -1.18 19.73 1.75
C GLY A 174 -0.84 18.29 1.36
N VAL A 175 -1.83 17.40 1.48
CA VAL A 175 -1.70 15.96 1.19
C VAL A 175 -1.86 15.69 -0.30
N GLY A 176 -1.09 14.74 -0.83
CA GLY A 176 -1.21 14.33 -2.24
C GLY A 176 -2.54 13.64 -2.53
N GLY A 177 -3.14 13.89 -3.70
CA GLY A 177 -4.43 13.30 -4.04
C GLY A 177 -4.39 11.76 -4.07
N TRP A 178 -3.25 11.17 -4.48
CA TRP A 178 -3.01 9.71 -4.43
C TRP A 178 -3.09 9.14 -3.01
N ALA A 179 -2.63 9.90 -2.01
CA ALA A 179 -2.57 9.46 -0.64
C ALA A 179 -3.95 9.39 0.01
N LEU A 180 -4.99 9.97 -0.62
CA LEU A 180 -6.37 9.96 -0.12
C LEU A 180 -7.10 8.61 -0.31
N ALA A 181 -6.43 7.59 -0.86
CA ALA A 181 -6.96 6.23 -0.96
C ALA A 181 -7.41 5.68 0.42
N PRO A 182 -8.73 5.47 0.66
CA PRO A 182 -9.25 5.16 2.00
C PRO A 182 -8.71 3.87 2.62
N SER A 183 -8.46 2.86 1.79
CA SER A 183 -7.96 1.56 2.23
C SER A 183 -6.44 1.53 2.44
N ALA A 184 -5.70 2.50 1.92
CA ALA A 184 -4.26 2.58 2.11
C ALA A 184 -3.87 3.03 3.53
N MET A 185 -2.60 2.87 3.89
CA MET A 185 -2.00 3.37 5.13
C MET A 185 -1.07 4.55 4.79
N PRO A 186 -1.55 5.79 4.90
CA PRO A 186 -0.70 6.97 4.69
C PRO A 186 0.41 7.01 5.75
N VAL A 187 1.59 7.44 5.33
CA VAL A 187 2.77 7.57 6.18
C VAL A 187 3.28 9.00 6.15
N VAL A 188 3.42 9.56 7.35
CA VAL A 188 3.93 10.91 7.64
C VAL A 188 5.35 10.79 8.16
N ALA A 189 6.24 11.65 7.67
CA ALA A 189 7.63 11.66 8.12
C ALA A 189 7.79 12.46 9.42
N THR A 190 8.48 11.88 10.39
CA THR A 190 8.78 12.52 11.68
C THR A 190 10.28 12.64 11.92
N LYS A 191 10.66 13.55 12.83
CA LYS A 191 11.98 13.55 13.46
C LYS A 191 12.09 12.33 14.38
N GLY A 192 13.34 11.89 14.58
CA GLY A 192 13.68 10.64 15.26
C GLY A 192 12.86 10.41 16.52
N ASN A 193 12.34 9.18 16.69
CA ASN A 193 11.42 8.69 17.75
C ASN A 193 9.96 9.14 17.62
N GLY A 194 9.62 9.85 16.54
CA GLY A 194 8.27 10.30 16.27
C GLY A 194 7.97 11.71 16.75
N SER A 195 8.78 12.32 17.62
CA SER A 195 8.37 13.49 18.42
C SER A 195 7.68 14.63 17.67
N ASP A 196 8.11 14.90 16.43
CA ASP A 196 7.60 16.01 15.63
C ASP A 196 7.52 15.63 14.15
N ILE A 197 6.49 16.11 13.44
CA ILE A 197 6.44 15.96 11.98
C ILE A 197 7.57 16.78 11.35
N LEU A 198 8.33 16.18 10.44
CA LEU A 198 9.40 16.87 9.72
C LEU A 198 8.87 18.17 9.08
N PRO A 199 9.62 19.29 9.12
CA PRO A 199 9.15 20.57 8.61
C PRO A 199 8.72 20.52 7.14
N ASN A 200 9.37 19.67 6.36
CA ASN A 200 9.15 19.47 4.93
C ASN A 200 8.23 18.27 4.61
N SER A 201 7.56 17.64 5.58
CA SER A 201 6.50 16.64 5.34
C SER A 201 5.14 17.30 5.20
N ALA A 202 4.28 16.80 4.32
CA ALA A 202 2.89 17.26 4.21
C ALA A 202 2.13 17.05 5.52
N ARG A 203 1.13 17.91 5.75
CA ARG A 203 0.29 17.88 6.95
C ARG A 203 -1.05 17.20 6.62
N PRO A 204 -1.42 16.12 7.34
CA PRO A 204 -2.69 15.43 7.12
C PRO A 204 -3.88 16.35 7.44
N PRO A 205 -4.99 16.27 6.68
CA PRO A 205 -6.21 17.01 7.01
C PRO A 205 -6.81 16.48 8.31
N LEU A 206 -6.97 17.35 9.30
CA LEU A 206 -7.35 16.95 10.66
C LEU A 206 -8.87 16.80 10.87
N GLU A 207 -9.68 17.52 10.09
CA GLU A 207 -11.13 17.60 10.34
C GLU A 207 -11.91 16.40 9.76
N LYS A 208 -11.52 15.93 8.56
CA LYS A 208 -12.18 14.81 7.86
C LYS A 208 -11.17 13.97 7.05
N PRO A 209 -10.21 13.32 7.72
CA PRO A 209 -9.28 12.42 7.02
C PRO A 209 -10.06 11.24 6.41
N PRO A 210 -9.73 10.81 5.17
CA PRO A 210 -10.39 9.68 4.52
C PRO A 210 -9.96 8.32 5.11
N TRP A 211 -8.96 8.31 6.00
CA TRP A 211 -8.33 7.12 6.55
C TRP A 211 -8.74 6.87 7.99
N LYS A 212 -8.76 5.58 8.39
CA LYS A 212 -8.96 5.18 9.79
C LYS A 212 -7.66 5.13 10.61
N THR A 213 -6.54 4.90 9.94
CA THR A 213 -5.21 4.77 10.56
C THR A 213 -4.22 5.64 9.78
N LEU A 214 -3.42 6.42 10.50
CA LEU A 214 -2.34 7.25 9.97
C LEU A 214 -1.04 6.83 10.66
N LEU A 215 -0.01 6.55 9.88
CA LEU A 215 1.27 6.11 10.41
C LEU A 215 2.27 7.26 10.43
N TYR A 216 3.06 7.30 11.49
CA TYR A 216 4.19 8.19 11.66
C TYR A 216 5.44 7.32 11.71
N ALA A 217 6.44 7.65 10.92
CA ALA A 217 7.71 6.94 10.92
C ALA A 217 8.86 7.93 10.72
N ASP A 218 10.03 7.56 11.24
CA ASP A 218 11.22 8.39 11.12
C ASP A 218 11.50 8.68 9.64
N GLY A 219 11.58 9.97 9.30
CA GLY A 219 12.11 10.41 8.01
C GLY A 219 13.63 10.28 7.95
N GLU A 220 14.21 10.64 6.82
CA GLU A 220 15.65 10.56 6.61
C GLU A 220 16.38 11.45 7.63
N PRO A 221 17.44 10.95 8.29
CA PRO A 221 18.28 11.79 9.14
C PRO A 221 18.91 12.86 8.26
N THR A 222 18.47 14.11 8.41
CA THR A 222 19.13 15.25 7.77
C THR A 222 20.48 15.42 8.46
N GLU A 223 21.55 14.94 7.83
CA GLU A 223 22.89 15.30 8.27
C GLU A 223 23.00 16.84 8.29
N GLU A 224 23.48 17.38 9.41
CA GLU A 224 23.94 18.75 9.44
C GLU A 224 24.96 18.90 8.30
N LYS A 225 24.86 20.00 7.53
CA LYS A 225 25.53 20.29 6.24
C LYS A 225 27.04 20.01 6.10
N ASN A 226 27.74 19.49 7.11
CA ASN A 226 29.19 19.36 7.18
C ASN A 226 29.71 17.94 7.51
N ALA A 227 28.88 16.90 7.53
CA ALA A 227 29.40 15.54 7.65
C ALA A 227 30.04 15.08 6.32
N THR A 228 31.25 14.53 6.40
CA THR A 228 31.94 13.88 5.28
C THR A 228 31.04 12.73 4.79
N PRO A 229 30.82 12.54 3.48
CA PRO A 229 29.86 11.56 2.98
C PRO A 229 30.20 10.17 3.50
N GLN A 230 29.49 9.73 4.54
CA GLN A 230 29.43 8.33 4.90
C GLN A 230 28.71 7.62 3.77
N GLU A 231 29.10 6.39 3.46
CA GLU A 231 28.45 5.56 2.44
C GLU A 231 26.93 5.71 2.57
N ALA A 232 26.28 6.13 1.48
CA ALA A 232 24.85 6.35 1.41
C ALA A 232 24.14 5.16 2.07
N ALA A 233 23.41 5.39 3.17
CA ALA A 233 22.59 4.35 3.78
C ALA A 233 21.71 3.74 2.68
N CYS A 234 21.32 2.46 2.74
CA CYS A 234 20.56 1.82 1.64
C CYS A 234 19.15 2.38 1.34
N GLY A 235 18.80 3.54 1.92
CA GLY A 235 17.68 4.39 1.53
C GLY A 235 18.05 5.87 1.33
N ALA A 236 19.32 6.27 1.46
CA ALA A 236 19.84 7.55 1.01
C ALA A 236 19.83 7.50 -0.53
N GLY A 237 18.85 8.19 -1.08
CA GLY A 237 18.46 8.03 -2.48
C GLY A 237 16.99 7.71 -2.65
N SER A 238 16.29 7.09 -1.68
CA SER A 238 14.82 6.80 -1.70
C SER A 238 13.92 8.03 -1.92
N HIS A 239 14.55 9.19 -1.89
CA HIS A 239 14.01 10.51 -1.98
C HIS A 239 14.25 11.17 -3.35
N LEU A 240 15.09 10.55 -4.19
CA LEU A 240 15.26 10.89 -5.59
C LEU A 240 14.08 10.29 -6.38
N THR A 241 13.79 10.84 -7.54
CA THR A 241 12.92 10.20 -8.53
C THR A 241 13.83 9.42 -9.48
N ALA A 242 13.29 8.45 -10.23
CA ALA A 242 14.05 7.78 -11.30
C ALA A 242 14.74 8.82 -12.23
N ASP A 243 14.08 9.94 -12.49
CA ASP A 243 14.65 11.08 -13.24
C ASP A 243 15.80 11.80 -12.54
N GLN A 244 15.78 11.98 -11.22
CA GLN A 244 16.89 12.61 -10.49
C GLN A 244 18.13 11.71 -10.45
N MET A 245 17.95 10.39 -10.59
CA MET A 245 19.04 9.45 -10.81
C MET A 245 19.54 9.48 -12.26
N LEU A 246 18.65 9.65 -13.24
CA LEU A 246 18.98 9.68 -14.66
C LEU A 246 19.50 11.05 -15.15
N ARG A 247 19.16 12.14 -14.45
CA ARG A 247 19.51 13.55 -14.78
C ARG A 247 19.79 14.38 -13.51
N PRO A 248 20.95 14.20 -12.86
CA PRO A 248 21.32 14.89 -11.62
C PRO A 248 21.27 16.42 -11.72
N GLU A 249 21.54 16.98 -12.90
CA GLU A 249 21.51 18.41 -13.21
C GLU A 249 20.12 19.06 -13.12
N SER A 250 19.04 18.28 -13.08
CA SER A 250 17.67 18.76 -12.90
C SER A 250 17.25 18.92 -11.42
N ALA A 251 18.12 18.57 -10.47
CA ALA A 251 17.84 18.47 -9.04
C ALA A 251 17.98 19.79 -8.25
N MET A 252 17.58 20.95 -8.82
CA MET A 252 17.34 22.18 -8.03
C MET A 252 16.01 22.09 -7.24
N ILE A 253 15.75 20.93 -6.62
CA ILE A 253 14.55 20.66 -5.83
C ILE A 253 14.94 20.75 -4.35
N PRO A 254 14.16 21.44 -3.49
CA PRO A 254 14.41 21.44 -2.05
C PRO A 254 14.53 20.01 -1.51
N PRO A 255 15.33 19.80 -0.45
CA PRO A 255 15.57 18.46 0.09
C PRO A 255 14.23 17.81 0.44
N PRO A 256 13.97 16.59 -0.05
CA PRO A 256 12.71 15.87 0.13
C PRO A 256 12.32 15.76 1.60
N GLY A 257 11.01 15.71 1.83
CA GLY A 257 10.33 15.74 3.13
C GLY A 257 10.56 14.54 4.04
N GLY A 258 11.26 13.53 3.53
CA GLY A 258 11.47 12.26 4.20
C GLY A 258 10.25 11.34 4.16
N SER A 259 9.14 11.70 3.51
CA SER A 259 7.92 10.86 3.49
C SER A 259 8.13 9.55 2.73
N SER A 260 8.89 9.56 1.64
CA SER A 260 9.30 8.33 0.94
C SER A 260 10.13 7.43 1.85
N TYR A 261 11.13 7.98 2.54
CA TYR A 261 11.95 7.22 3.51
C TYR A 261 11.11 6.68 4.67
N ALA A 262 10.23 7.49 5.25
CA ALA A 262 9.31 7.09 6.30
C ALA A 262 8.39 5.95 5.83
N THR A 263 7.88 6.03 4.60
CA THR A 263 7.06 4.98 3.98
C THR A 263 7.84 3.69 3.79
N PHE A 264 9.10 3.78 3.32
CA PHE A 264 10.02 2.65 3.25
C PHE A 264 10.20 1.99 4.61
N ARG A 265 10.48 2.77 5.65
CA ARG A 265 10.63 2.28 7.03
C ARG A 265 9.35 1.61 7.53
N ALA A 266 8.20 2.23 7.33
CA ALA A 266 6.91 1.66 7.72
C ALA A 266 6.63 0.33 7.01
N THR A 267 6.91 0.26 5.71
CA THR A 267 6.76 -0.98 4.91
C THR A 267 7.70 -2.06 5.40
N TRP A 268 8.97 -1.74 5.65
CA TRP A 268 9.96 -2.69 6.16
C TRP A 268 9.55 -3.27 7.51
N ASN A 269 9.02 -2.44 8.41
CA ASN A 269 8.53 -2.89 9.71
C ASN A 269 7.35 -3.89 9.62
N ALA A 270 6.64 -3.93 8.49
CA ALA A 270 5.59 -4.92 8.26
C ALA A 270 6.14 -6.36 8.13
N CYS A 271 7.44 -6.53 7.81
CA CYS A 271 8.11 -7.82 7.76
C CYS A 271 8.03 -8.54 9.11
N PHE A 272 8.30 -7.84 10.22
CA PHE A 272 8.28 -8.45 11.55
C PHE A 272 6.89 -9.00 11.88
N ILE A 273 5.84 -8.24 11.57
CA ILE A 273 4.44 -8.64 11.79
C ILE A 273 4.08 -9.80 10.87
N HIS A 274 4.50 -9.78 9.60
CA HIS A 274 4.29 -10.88 8.66
C HIS A 274 4.87 -12.20 9.20
N GLN A 275 6.16 -12.22 9.49
CA GLN A 275 6.84 -13.43 9.98
C GLN A 275 6.24 -13.93 11.30
N PHE A 276 5.91 -13.02 12.22
CA PHE A 276 5.21 -13.38 13.46
C PHE A 276 3.85 -14.04 13.18
N THR A 277 3.03 -13.42 12.32
CA THR A 277 1.68 -13.90 11.97
C THR A 277 1.75 -15.31 11.38
N GLU A 278 2.74 -15.56 10.52
CA GLU A 278 2.93 -16.84 9.85
C GLU A 278 3.39 -17.95 10.80
N ILE A 279 4.33 -17.67 11.71
CA ILE A 279 4.73 -18.65 12.74
C ILE A 279 3.54 -19.02 13.62
N VAL A 280 2.78 -18.04 14.09
CA VAL A 280 1.59 -18.28 14.92
C VAL A 280 0.51 -19.03 14.13
N ARG A 281 0.34 -18.75 12.82
CA ARG A 281 -0.54 -19.51 11.92
C ARG A 281 -0.20 -20.98 11.90
N VAL A 282 1.09 -21.32 11.79
CA VAL A 282 1.54 -22.71 11.79
C VAL A 282 1.34 -23.35 13.16
N GLN A 283 1.66 -22.66 14.26
CA GLN A 283 1.40 -23.15 15.61
C GLN A 283 -0.07 -23.49 15.83
N LEU A 284 -1.00 -22.67 15.32
CA LEU A 284 -2.44 -22.92 15.42
C LEU A 284 -2.93 -24.07 14.55
N ARG A 285 -2.35 -24.26 13.35
CA ARG A 285 -2.85 -25.23 12.36
C ARG A 285 -2.21 -26.61 12.44
N ALA A 286 -0.97 -26.68 12.93
CA ALA A 286 -0.27 -27.96 13.04
C ALA A 286 -1.05 -28.90 13.97
N ARG A 287 -1.08 -30.20 13.66
CA ARG A 287 -1.70 -31.21 14.54
C ARG A 287 -0.74 -31.72 15.61
N THR A 288 0.57 -31.61 15.36
CA THR A 288 1.66 -32.08 16.22
C THR A 288 2.76 -31.03 16.29
N ALA A 289 3.74 -31.22 17.18
CA ALA A 289 4.97 -30.42 17.15
C ALA A 289 5.68 -30.60 15.80
N VAL A 290 6.07 -29.49 15.17
CA VAL A 290 6.63 -29.48 13.80
C VAL A 290 8.16 -29.44 13.80
N GLY A 291 8.78 -29.06 14.93
CA GLY A 291 10.23 -28.91 15.03
C GLY A 291 10.69 -27.68 14.24
N ALA A 292 11.02 -27.85 12.96
CA ALA A 292 11.44 -26.77 12.08
C ALA A 292 10.32 -26.42 11.08
N VAL A 293 9.95 -25.15 10.99
CA VAL A 293 8.89 -24.65 10.12
C VAL A 293 9.47 -23.67 9.12
N GLU A 294 9.31 -23.95 7.83
CA GLU A 294 9.55 -22.97 6.77
C GLU A 294 8.36 -22.01 6.66
N VAL A 295 8.64 -20.72 6.66
CA VAL A 295 7.66 -19.65 6.56
C VAL A 295 7.84 -18.91 5.24
N GLU A 296 6.74 -18.47 4.64
CA GLU A 296 6.78 -17.69 3.41
C GLU A 296 7.66 -16.43 3.57
N PRO A 297 8.54 -16.14 2.60
CA PRO A 297 9.39 -14.95 2.67
C PRO A 297 8.53 -13.69 2.55
N PHE A 298 8.92 -12.63 3.25
CA PHE A 298 8.28 -11.33 3.11
C PHE A 298 8.72 -10.65 1.80
N VAL A 299 7.75 -10.39 0.91
CA VAL A 299 7.97 -9.72 -0.39
C VAL A 299 7.32 -8.35 -0.36
N ALA A 300 8.11 -7.29 -0.49
CA ALA A 300 7.62 -5.94 -0.62
C ALA A 300 7.87 -5.41 -2.04
N TYR A 301 6.82 -4.91 -2.70
CA TYR A 301 6.93 -4.24 -3.99
C TYR A 301 7.06 -2.74 -3.77
N TYR A 302 8.07 -2.10 -4.36
CA TYR A 302 8.33 -0.68 -4.21
C TYR A 302 8.04 0.03 -5.53
N VAL A 303 6.90 0.70 -5.57
CA VAL A 303 6.47 1.53 -6.70
C VAL A 303 7.22 2.86 -6.61
N ASP A 304 7.85 3.28 -7.71
CA ASP A 304 8.53 4.58 -7.84
C ASP A 304 9.62 4.85 -6.78
N SER A 305 10.27 3.81 -6.26
CA SER A 305 11.38 3.96 -5.30
C SER A 305 12.73 3.81 -6.01
N PRO A 306 13.61 4.83 -5.97
CA PRO A 306 15.01 4.71 -6.37
C PRO A 306 15.80 3.92 -5.31
N VAL A 307 15.48 2.65 -5.14
CA VAL A 307 16.29 1.79 -4.28
C VAL A 307 17.65 1.66 -4.96
N ASP A 308 18.70 2.19 -4.34
CA ASP A 308 20.07 2.00 -4.82
C ASP A 308 20.39 0.49 -4.89
N LYS A 309 20.48 -0.02 -6.12
CA LYS A 309 20.79 -1.42 -6.46
C LYS A 309 22.21 -1.83 -6.02
N SER A 310 23.10 -0.85 -5.83
CA SER A 310 24.48 -1.07 -5.45
C SER A 310 24.68 -1.26 -3.94
N CYS A 311 23.70 -0.85 -3.12
CA CYS A 311 23.82 -0.90 -1.67
C CYS A 311 23.88 -2.33 -1.12
N SER A 312 24.79 -2.56 -0.18
CA SER A 312 25.03 -3.91 0.37
C SER A 312 23.81 -4.51 1.07
N ALA A 313 22.95 -3.69 1.69
CA ALA A 313 21.71 -4.17 2.30
C ALA A 313 20.63 -4.50 1.26
N THR A 314 20.67 -3.98 0.04
CA THR A 314 19.69 -4.27 -1.04
C THR A 314 20.22 -5.30 -2.04
N ARG A 315 21.53 -5.53 -2.07
CA ARG A 315 22.24 -6.45 -2.99
C ARG A 315 21.68 -7.88 -3.00
N ASN A 316 21.22 -8.39 -1.85
CA ASN A 316 20.65 -9.75 -1.71
C ASN A 316 19.12 -9.76 -1.68
N ARG A 317 18.49 -8.62 -1.97
CA ARG A 317 17.07 -8.40 -1.72
C ARG A 317 16.25 -8.33 -3.01
N TRP A 318 16.84 -8.47 -4.18
CA TRP A 318 16.06 -8.44 -5.42
C TRP A 318 15.32 -9.76 -5.62
N ALA A 319 13.99 -9.71 -5.69
CA ALA A 319 13.21 -10.81 -6.24
C ALA A 319 13.36 -10.80 -7.78
N ASP A 320 14.58 -11.03 -8.23
CA ASP A 320 14.85 -11.50 -9.57
C ASP A 320 14.67 -13.02 -9.52
N GLU A 321 13.92 -13.59 -10.45
CA GLU A 321 13.71 -15.05 -10.57
C GLU A 321 15.03 -15.86 -10.54
N ARG A 322 16.17 -15.18 -10.73
CA ARG A 322 17.53 -15.70 -10.66
C ARG A 322 18.12 -15.91 -9.25
N HIS A 323 17.62 -15.25 -8.20
CA HIS A 323 18.11 -15.42 -6.81
C HIS A 323 17.00 -15.93 -5.88
N GLN A 324 16.93 -17.24 -5.68
CA GLN A 324 15.99 -17.85 -4.74
C GLN A 324 16.37 -17.51 -3.29
N VAL A 325 15.72 -16.51 -2.70
CA VAL A 325 15.75 -16.34 -1.24
C VAL A 325 14.96 -17.50 -0.64
N ARG A 326 15.66 -18.39 0.07
CA ARG A 326 15.04 -19.52 0.73
C ARG A 326 14.08 -19.02 1.81
N ALA A 327 12.95 -19.70 1.94
CA ALA A 327 12.01 -19.50 3.04
C ALA A 327 12.77 -19.56 4.38
N PRO A 328 12.62 -18.57 5.28
CA PRO A 328 13.21 -18.67 6.62
C PRO A 328 12.64 -19.88 7.36
N THR A 329 13.51 -20.56 8.09
CA THR A 329 13.13 -21.70 8.94
C THR A 329 13.18 -21.29 10.40
N TYR A 330 12.11 -21.57 11.13
CA TYR A 330 11.96 -21.26 12.55
C TYR A 330 11.73 -22.54 13.38
N GLU A 331 12.39 -22.63 14.53
CA GLU A 331 12.20 -23.76 15.45
C GLU A 331 10.97 -23.54 16.35
N VAL A 332 9.93 -24.34 16.14
CA VAL A 332 8.73 -24.41 16.97
C VAL A 332 8.80 -25.65 17.87
N ARG A 333 8.90 -25.42 19.18
CA ARG A 333 9.01 -26.50 20.17
C ARG A 333 7.66 -27.12 20.47
N ALA A 334 7.69 -28.36 20.98
CA ALA A 334 6.48 -29.06 21.41
C ALA A 334 5.71 -28.30 22.51
N GLU A 335 6.42 -27.66 23.43
CA GLU A 335 5.84 -26.86 24.52
C GLU A 335 5.04 -25.66 23.99
N ASP A 336 5.56 -24.97 22.98
CA ASP A 336 4.89 -23.84 22.31
C ASP A 336 3.53 -24.32 21.75
N LYS A 337 3.51 -25.51 21.15
CA LYS A 337 2.30 -26.13 20.59
C LYS A 337 1.29 -26.55 21.66
N ILE A 338 1.75 -27.23 22.71
CA ILE A 338 0.89 -27.70 23.81
C ILE A 338 0.18 -26.53 24.48
N ARG A 339 0.91 -25.43 24.72
CA ARG A 339 0.34 -24.21 25.29
C ARG A 339 -0.74 -23.61 24.40
N MET A 340 -0.45 -23.46 23.10
CA MET A 340 -1.42 -22.93 22.14
C MET A 340 -2.68 -23.81 22.03
N ASP A 341 -2.53 -25.13 22.01
CA ASP A 341 -3.65 -26.08 21.95
C ASP A 341 -4.52 -26.05 23.20
N ARG A 342 -3.90 -26.00 24.39
CA ARG A 342 -4.63 -25.86 25.66
C ARG A 342 -5.51 -24.62 25.62
N PHE A 343 -5.01 -23.52 25.07
CA PHE A 343 -5.77 -22.29 24.96
C PHE A 343 -6.88 -22.36 23.90
N VAL A 344 -6.58 -22.82 22.68
CA VAL A 344 -7.51 -22.74 21.55
C VAL A 344 -8.49 -23.91 21.50
N ILE A 345 -7.99 -25.13 21.64
CA ILE A 345 -8.82 -26.36 21.58
C ILE A 345 -9.53 -26.54 22.92
N GLY A 346 -8.81 -26.35 24.04
CA GLY A 346 -9.37 -26.52 25.38
C GLY A 346 -10.56 -25.60 25.67
N ASN A 347 -10.59 -24.41 25.06
CA ASN A 347 -11.64 -23.41 25.26
C ASN A 347 -12.51 -23.16 24.01
N VAL A 348 -12.31 -23.92 22.93
CA VAL A 348 -13.04 -23.81 21.66
C VAL A 348 -13.05 -22.36 21.12
N ILE A 349 -11.84 -21.81 20.94
CA ILE A 349 -11.62 -20.45 20.44
C ILE A 349 -11.42 -20.48 18.93
N GLU A 350 -12.08 -19.58 18.20
CA GLU A 350 -11.86 -19.42 16.76
C GLU A 350 -10.93 -18.23 16.49
N LEU A 351 -9.68 -18.53 16.11
CA LEU A 351 -8.68 -17.54 15.72
C LEU A 351 -8.41 -17.59 14.22
N ARG A 352 -8.49 -16.46 13.54
CA ARG A 352 -8.27 -16.33 12.10
C ARG A 352 -7.01 -15.52 11.82
N ILE A 353 -5.86 -16.18 11.97
CA ILE A 353 -4.57 -15.56 11.70
C ILE A 353 -4.13 -15.83 10.25
N ASN A 354 -4.46 -14.90 9.36
CA ASN A 354 -3.94 -14.87 8.00
C ASN A 354 -3.41 -13.45 7.76
N TYR A 355 -2.16 -13.36 7.30
CA TYR A 355 -1.58 -12.06 7.01
C TYR A 355 -2.39 -11.37 5.91
N SER A 356 -2.79 -10.13 6.18
CA SER A 356 -3.65 -9.31 5.31
C SER A 356 -3.57 -7.85 5.74
N ALA A 357 -4.09 -6.94 4.92
CA ALA A 357 -4.16 -5.52 5.27
C ALA A 357 -4.94 -5.27 6.57
N ALA A 358 -6.05 -6.00 6.80
CA ALA A 358 -6.83 -5.88 8.02
C ALA A 358 -6.05 -6.38 9.26
N MET A 359 -5.40 -7.53 9.14
CA MET A 359 -4.57 -8.11 10.20
C MET A 359 -3.41 -7.17 10.56
N LEU A 360 -2.69 -6.67 9.54
CA LEU A 360 -1.58 -5.74 9.76
C LEU A 360 -2.05 -4.45 10.45
N LYS A 361 -3.16 -3.86 10.02
CA LYS A 361 -3.75 -2.68 10.69
C LYS A 361 -4.11 -2.97 12.15
N ALA A 362 -4.63 -4.15 12.44
CA ALA A 362 -4.95 -4.55 13.81
C ALA A 362 -3.70 -4.64 14.70
N PHE A 363 -2.60 -5.23 14.19
CA PHE A 363 -1.29 -5.21 14.87
C PHE A 363 -0.75 -3.79 15.05
N LEU A 364 -0.73 -2.97 13.98
CA LEU A 364 -0.25 -1.60 14.05
C LEU A 364 -1.05 -0.75 15.05
N ASN A 365 -2.34 -1.03 15.24
CA ASN A 365 -3.16 -0.35 16.24
C ASN A 365 -2.75 -0.64 17.69
N ARG A 366 -1.95 -1.69 17.95
CA ARG A 366 -1.35 -2.00 19.25
C ARG A 366 -0.07 -1.22 19.55
N LEU A 367 0.51 -0.55 18.55
CA LEU A 367 1.66 0.32 18.75
C LEU A 367 1.29 1.54 19.59
N PRO A 368 2.28 2.20 20.22
CA PRO A 368 2.05 3.43 20.97
C PRO A 368 1.27 4.46 20.14
N SER A 369 0.25 5.05 20.77
CA SER A 369 -0.50 6.15 20.17
C SER A 369 0.43 7.34 20.00
N HIS A 370 0.34 7.99 18.86
CA HIS A 370 1.12 9.18 18.55
C HIS A 370 0.16 10.37 18.49
N GLN A 371 -0.11 11.01 19.63
CA GLN A 371 -1.07 12.11 19.69
C GLN A 371 -0.37 13.43 19.36
N LEU A 372 -0.15 13.71 18.08
CA LEU A 372 0.27 15.04 17.63
C LEU A 372 -0.90 15.96 17.28
N SER A 373 -2.13 15.44 17.21
CA SER A 373 -3.29 16.28 16.94
C SER A 373 -4.58 15.76 17.58
N ALA A 374 -5.53 16.69 17.79
CA ALA A 374 -6.88 16.42 18.32
C ALA A 374 -7.81 15.67 17.33
N ALA A 375 -7.27 15.07 16.26
CA ALA A 375 -8.06 14.42 15.22
C ALA A 375 -8.57 13.03 15.65
N LYS A 376 -9.79 12.67 15.23
CA LYS A 376 -10.45 11.37 15.49
C LYS A 376 -9.87 10.21 14.65
N ILE A 377 -8.55 10.19 14.43
CA ILE A 377 -7.85 9.12 13.69
C ILE A 377 -6.90 8.36 14.58
N ASN A 378 -6.73 7.06 14.30
CA ASN A 378 -5.73 6.25 14.97
C ASN A 378 -4.34 6.59 14.44
N GLN A 379 -3.65 7.48 15.15
CA GLN A 379 -2.28 7.86 14.86
C GLN A 379 -1.33 6.88 15.57
N ARG A 380 -0.42 6.26 14.82
CA ARG A 380 0.52 5.26 15.34
C ARG A 380 1.93 5.57 14.90
N PHE A 381 2.85 5.58 15.85
CA PHE A 381 4.28 5.66 15.55
C PHE A 381 4.83 4.27 15.28
N VAL A 382 5.49 4.10 14.14
CA VAL A 382 6.03 2.82 13.67
C VAL A 382 7.55 2.91 13.58
N SER A 383 8.22 2.12 14.42
CA SER A 383 9.66 1.89 14.36
C SER A 383 9.96 0.42 14.62
N SER A 384 11.13 -0.06 14.21
CA SER A 384 11.52 -1.46 14.41
C SER A 384 11.56 -1.80 15.89
N GLN A 385 12.06 -0.89 16.73
CA GLN A 385 12.08 -1.07 18.18
C GLN A 385 10.67 -1.16 18.76
N ALA A 386 9.73 -0.29 18.33
CA ALA A 386 8.36 -0.31 18.83
C ALA A 386 7.63 -1.61 18.42
N VAL A 387 7.81 -2.04 17.17
CA VAL A 387 7.21 -3.29 16.66
C VAL A 387 7.80 -4.50 17.37
N LEU A 388 9.12 -4.61 17.47
CA LEU A 388 9.78 -5.74 18.15
C LEU A 388 9.41 -5.81 19.64
N LYS A 389 9.36 -4.65 20.33
CA LYS A 389 8.91 -4.59 21.72
C LYS A 389 7.47 -5.08 21.87
N MET A 390 6.57 -4.62 20.99
CA MET A 390 5.19 -5.08 20.95
C MET A 390 5.10 -6.59 20.73
N LEU A 391 5.85 -7.14 19.76
CA LEU A 391 5.84 -8.59 19.47
C LEU A 391 6.43 -9.42 20.62
N ALA A 392 7.49 -8.95 21.27
CA ALA A 392 8.12 -9.62 22.41
C ALA A 392 7.23 -9.68 23.65
N SER A 393 6.28 -8.75 23.79
CA SER A 393 5.28 -8.75 24.87
C SER A 393 3.88 -9.16 24.41
N PHE A 394 3.73 -9.64 23.17
CA PHE A 394 2.41 -9.91 22.58
C PHE A 394 1.80 -11.15 23.22
N SER A 395 0.73 -10.99 23.98
CA SER A 395 0.10 -12.06 24.77
C SER A 395 -1.02 -12.78 24.00
N LEU A 396 -1.53 -13.88 24.58
CA LEU A 396 -2.72 -14.54 24.02
C LEU A 396 -3.95 -13.62 24.04
N ALA A 397 -4.05 -12.72 25.03
CA ALA A 397 -5.14 -11.74 25.07
C ALA A 397 -5.04 -10.75 23.90
N ASP A 398 -3.84 -10.30 23.54
CA ASP A 398 -3.61 -9.47 22.35
C ASP A 398 -3.97 -10.24 21.06
N LEU A 399 -3.62 -11.53 21.01
CA LEU A 399 -3.95 -12.40 19.88
C LEU A 399 -5.47 -12.57 19.70
N VAL A 400 -6.23 -12.71 20.77
CA VAL A 400 -7.71 -12.72 20.71
C VAL A 400 -8.24 -11.39 20.17
N GLU A 401 -7.72 -10.26 20.68
CA GLU A 401 -8.18 -8.94 20.24
C GLU A 401 -7.91 -8.68 18.74
N VAL A 402 -6.84 -9.25 18.21
CA VAL A 402 -6.41 -9.03 16.82
C VAL A 402 -6.98 -10.07 15.85
N ALA A 403 -7.10 -11.34 16.26
CA ALA A 403 -7.41 -12.45 15.36
C ALA A 403 -8.75 -13.14 15.59
N ALA A 404 -9.45 -12.88 16.70
CA ALA A 404 -10.80 -13.42 16.93
C ALA A 404 -11.87 -12.51 16.32
N ASN A 405 -13.07 -13.05 16.11
CA ASN A 405 -14.23 -12.24 15.72
C ASN A 405 -14.76 -11.47 16.96
N PRO A 406 -14.66 -10.13 17.00
CA PRO A 406 -15.12 -9.34 18.14
C PRO A 406 -16.65 -9.39 18.33
N ASN A 407 -17.40 -9.78 17.30
CA ASN A 407 -18.86 -9.91 17.36
C ASN A 407 -19.32 -11.28 17.90
N SER A 408 -18.40 -12.18 18.24
CA SER A 408 -18.75 -13.47 18.85
C SER A 408 -19.28 -13.26 20.27
N ILE A 409 -20.37 -13.94 20.63
CA ILE A 409 -20.91 -13.93 21.99
C ILE A 409 -19.90 -14.43 23.05
N LYS A 410 -18.91 -15.24 22.63
CA LYS A 410 -17.86 -15.80 23.49
C LYS A 410 -16.62 -14.91 23.59
N PHE A 411 -16.54 -13.82 22.84
CA PHE A 411 -15.32 -13.00 22.76
C PHE A 411 -14.85 -12.49 24.13
N GLY A 412 -15.79 -12.07 24.98
CA GLY A 412 -15.48 -11.61 26.33
C GLY A 412 -14.91 -12.70 27.25
N ASP A 413 -15.37 -13.93 27.10
CA ASP A 413 -14.88 -15.08 27.86
C ASP A 413 -13.50 -15.51 27.38
N TRP A 414 -13.31 -15.61 26.05
CA TRP A 414 -12.01 -15.89 25.44
C TRP A 414 -10.94 -14.88 25.86
N LYS A 415 -11.28 -13.58 25.87
CA LYS A 415 -10.35 -12.54 26.32
C LYS A 415 -9.99 -12.69 27.80
N ARG A 416 -10.94 -13.09 28.65
CA ARG A 416 -10.70 -13.28 30.09
C ARG A 416 -9.82 -14.50 30.37
N GLU A 417 -10.08 -15.60 29.69
CA GLU A 417 -9.26 -16.81 29.75
C GLU A 417 -7.84 -16.54 29.24
N ALA A 418 -7.72 -15.82 28.13
CA ALA A 418 -6.43 -15.43 27.57
C ALA A 418 -5.62 -14.53 28.51
N ALA A 419 -6.29 -13.65 29.26
CA ALA A 419 -5.64 -12.74 30.21
C ALA A 419 -5.05 -13.46 31.44
N ALA A 420 -5.45 -14.71 31.72
CA ALA A 420 -4.84 -15.51 32.77
C ALA A 420 -3.44 -16.02 32.38
N ASP A 421 -3.13 -16.06 31.08
CA ASP A 421 -1.82 -16.41 30.56
C ASP A 421 -1.08 -15.14 30.08
N THR A 422 -0.17 -14.66 30.94
CA THR A 422 0.59 -13.44 30.70
C THR A 422 1.86 -13.67 29.87
N ALA A 423 2.20 -14.92 29.55
CA ALA A 423 3.41 -15.18 28.79
C ALA A 423 3.23 -14.72 27.32
N PRO A 424 4.29 -14.22 26.67
CA PRO A 424 4.22 -13.86 25.26
C PRO A 424 3.88 -15.07 24.37
N VAL A 425 3.18 -14.85 23.27
CA VAL A 425 2.78 -15.88 22.29
C VAL A 425 4.00 -16.56 21.68
N LEU A 426 5.02 -15.79 21.31
CA LEU A 426 6.29 -16.30 20.83
C LEU A 426 7.37 -16.10 21.88
N ARG A 427 8.27 -17.07 21.99
CA ARG A 427 9.46 -16.96 22.83
C ARG A 427 10.41 -15.85 22.33
N PRO A 428 11.20 -15.23 23.20
CA PRO A 428 12.14 -14.18 22.82
C PRO A 428 13.09 -14.59 21.69
N GLU A 429 13.55 -15.85 21.69
CA GLU A 429 14.48 -16.34 20.66
C GLU A 429 13.87 -16.32 19.25
N LEU A 430 12.56 -16.60 19.12
CA LEU A 430 11.85 -16.54 17.84
C LEU A 430 11.69 -15.09 17.37
N VAL A 431 11.44 -14.15 18.28
CA VAL A 431 11.37 -12.72 17.95
C VAL A 431 12.73 -12.20 17.48
N SER A 432 13.82 -12.62 18.12
CA SER A 432 15.18 -12.31 17.67
C SER A 432 15.52 -12.93 16.31
N ALA A 433 15.07 -14.17 16.03
CA ALA A 433 15.24 -14.80 14.73
C ALA A 433 14.46 -14.07 13.62
N ILE A 434 13.22 -13.64 13.90
CA ILE A 434 12.44 -12.77 13.01
C ILE A 434 13.19 -11.47 12.73
N GLU A 435 13.74 -10.84 13.78
CA GLU A 435 14.52 -9.61 13.65
C GLU A 435 15.71 -9.78 12.71
N GLN A 436 16.51 -10.83 12.92
CA GLN A 436 17.68 -11.15 12.10
C GLN A 436 17.30 -11.38 10.63
N TYR A 437 16.21 -12.11 10.38
CA TYR A 437 15.71 -12.33 9.03
C TYR A 437 15.28 -11.02 8.38
N CYS A 438 14.41 -10.25 9.02
CA CYS A 438 13.89 -9.00 8.43
C CYS A 438 14.98 -7.93 8.27
N LYS A 439 16.04 -7.93 9.09
CA LYS A 439 17.22 -7.08 8.90
C LYS A 439 18.09 -7.46 7.70
N SER A 440 18.00 -8.69 7.21
CA SER A 440 18.87 -9.21 6.15
C SER A 440 18.15 -9.42 4.81
N SER A 441 16.84 -9.74 4.82
CA SER A 441 16.23 -10.51 3.71
C SER A 441 14.89 -9.99 3.18
N SER A 442 14.53 -8.70 3.36
CA SER A 442 13.30 -8.15 2.75
C SER A 442 13.39 -8.20 1.23
N LEU A 443 12.58 -9.00 0.54
CA LEU A 443 12.59 -9.04 -0.92
C LEU A 443 11.96 -7.77 -1.51
N LEU A 444 12.64 -7.17 -2.47
CA LEU A 444 12.32 -5.98 -3.23
C LEU A 444 12.02 -6.40 -4.66
N LEU A 445 10.80 -6.16 -5.09
CA LEU A 445 10.45 -6.16 -6.50
C LEU A 445 10.48 -4.71 -6.98
N ALA A 446 11.43 -4.37 -7.84
CA ALA A 446 11.39 -3.14 -8.63
C ALA A 446 11.71 -3.48 -10.09
N LEU A 447 11.26 -2.63 -11.01
CA LEU A 447 11.47 -2.83 -12.43
C LEU A 447 12.91 -2.50 -12.83
N PRO A 448 13.43 -3.10 -13.93
CA PRO A 448 14.55 -2.52 -14.64
C PRO A 448 14.15 -1.11 -15.12
N ASP A 449 15.07 -0.16 -15.03
CA ASP A 449 14.84 1.28 -15.25
C ASP A 449 14.53 1.63 -16.73
N GLU A 450 14.51 0.63 -17.61
CA GLU A 450 14.40 0.76 -19.07
C GLU A 450 13.01 0.35 -19.60
N ALA A 451 11.93 0.93 -19.08
CA ALA A 451 10.66 0.88 -19.78
C ALA A 451 10.67 1.94 -20.91
N PRO A 452 10.45 1.59 -22.19
CA PRO A 452 10.34 2.58 -23.24
C PRO A 452 9.17 3.55 -22.96
N PRO A 453 9.27 4.82 -23.36
CA PRO A 453 8.20 5.80 -23.15
C PRO A 453 6.93 5.33 -23.89
N PHE A 454 5.85 5.14 -23.15
CA PHE A 454 4.57 4.62 -23.67
C PHE A 454 4.02 5.47 -24.82
N LEU A 455 4.19 6.80 -24.74
CA LEU A 455 3.73 7.70 -25.79
C LEU A 455 4.54 7.62 -27.09
N SER A 456 5.75 7.04 -27.09
CA SER A 456 6.53 6.84 -28.31
C SER A 456 5.97 5.73 -29.20
N GLU A 457 5.27 4.75 -28.63
CA GLU A 457 4.59 3.67 -29.36
C GLU A 457 3.16 4.04 -29.80
N LEU A 458 2.65 5.20 -29.35
CA LEU A 458 1.35 5.75 -29.71
C LEU A 458 1.43 6.85 -30.78
N GLN A 459 2.62 7.11 -31.33
CA GLN A 459 2.86 7.96 -32.51
C GLN A 459 2.73 7.14 -33.78
#